data_AF-A0A1L5KHD7-F1
#
_entry.id   AF-A0A1L5KHD7-F1
#
_cell.length_a   1.000
_cell.length_b   1.000
_cell.length_c   1.000
_cell.angle_alpha   90.00
_cell.angle_beta   90.00
_cell.angle_gamma   90.00
#
_symmetry.space_group_name_H-M   'P 1'
#
loop_
_entity.id
_entity.type
_entity.pdbx_description
1 polymer ?
#
loop_
_entity_poly.entity_id
_entity_poly.type
_entity_poly.pdbx_seq_one_letter_code
_entity_poly.pdbx_strand_id
1 'polypeptide(L)'
;MADFSHILATRPDFDDDDREWLHHLVADWQVIADLSFADLLLLVQNGDGKYVVAEQCRPSTVMTLRGDDVVGDTMPDDMTGELDAAMQSSVVFRSTVLRTVGKATVCNVYAPVRHNGKTLGLVVRETNMATRESNGRYESESINAGKQLYEMIPRGQFPYKDSVMSQRHIARVADGFIILTVDGVVRYAAPNAISCFRRLGLLNTMPGQYLSELGTQLLKENDPVPDTLPLVLAGKAAVDSELNANRSAVSMRSLPLYDNNGRVGAIILCRDVTELRRREQELQTKNATISEIHHRVKNNLQAVSALLRLQARKTKSDEVKKELQEAQRRVQTIAMVHEGLSQTADEVVDFDKVIANLLRMAVDLATMKDQHIEINYMGKFGMMPAQDATPLSLVLTELITNSVEHGFEGRKEGHITISVGRSGPNLNVVVEDDG
;
A
#
# COMPACT_ATOMS: atom_id res chain seq x y z
N MET A 1 24.11 9.32 0.39
CA MET A 1 23.44 8.13 -0.18
C MET A 1 22.76 8.64 -1.42
N ALA A 2 23.16 8.19 -2.61
CA ALA A 2 22.55 8.67 -3.85
C ALA A 2 21.15 8.06 -3.94
N ASP A 3 20.12 8.90 -3.81
CA ASP A 3 18.72 8.51 -3.97
C ASP A 3 18.35 8.64 -5.45
N PHE A 4 17.55 7.72 -5.98
CA PHE A 4 17.16 7.70 -7.40
C PHE A 4 16.56 9.04 -7.83
N SER A 5 15.65 9.59 -7.02
CA SER A 5 15.03 10.90 -7.25
C SER A 5 16.07 12.02 -7.31
N HIS A 6 17.12 11.94 -6.48
CA HIS A 6 18.21 12.91 -6.48
C HIS A 6 19.07 12.81 -7.76
N ILE A 7 19.36 11.59 -8.21
CA ILE A 7 20.10 11.36 -9.46
C ILE A 7 19.30 11.91 -10.65
N LEU A 8 18.00 11.62 -10.73
CA LEU A 8 17.14 12.16 -11.78
C LEU A 8 17.03 13.69 -11.73
N ALA A 9 17.05 14.30 -10.55
CA ALA A 9 17.03 15.75 -10.40
C ALA A 9 18.29 16.46 -10.93
N THR A 10 19.40 15.73 -11.12
CA THR A 10 20.62 16.28 -11.75
C THR A 10 20.45 16.55 -13.25
N ARG A 11 19.34 16.09 -13.85
CA ARG A 11 18.98 16.31 -15.26
C ARG A 11 17.89 17.37 -15.40
N PRO A 12 18.27 18.63 -15.73
CA PRO A 12 17.31 19.74 -15.83
C PRO A 12 16.40 19.66 -17.07
N ASP A 13 16.71 18.79 -18.03
CA ASP A 13 15.93 18.54 -19.24
C ASP A 13 14.78 17.52 -19.05
N PHE A 14 14.72 16.85 -17.89
CA PHE A 14 13.62 15.97 -17.53
C PHE A 14 12.49 16.76 -16.86
N ASP A 15 11.29 16.65 -17.43
CA ASP A 15 10.06 17.10 -16.79
C ASP A 15 9.55 16.02 -15.79
N ASP A 16 8.45 16.33 -15.09
CA ASP A 16 7.89 15.41 -14.09
C ASP A 16 7.34 14.12 -14.74
N ASP A 17 6.79 14.21 -15.95
CA ASP A 17 6.31 13.05 -16.72
C ASP A 17 7.47 12.10 -17.08
N ASP A 18 8.61 12.64 -17.52
CA ASP A 18 9.81 11.86 -17.83
C ASP A 18 10.35 11.13 -16.59
N ARG A 19 10.31 11.78 -15.42
CA ARG A 19 10.70 11.16 -14.14
C ARG A 19 9.72 10.07 -13.72
N GLU A 20 8.43 10.33 -13.82
CA GLU A 20 7.38 9.36 -13.50
C GLU A 20 7.48 8.12 -14.40
N TRP A 21 7.78 8.30 -15.69
CA TRP A 21 8.03 7.19 -16.61
C TRP A 21 9.19 6.29 -16.16
N LEU A 22 10.30 6.89 -15.70
CA LEU A 22 11.44 6.13 -15.16
C LEU A 22 11.09 5.43 -13.84
N HIS A 23 10.29 6.06 -12.96
CA HIS A 23 9.77 5.40 -11.76
C HIS A 23 8.90 4.19 -12.09
N HIS A 24 8.01 4.30 -13.08
CA HIS A 24 7.20 3.18 -13.54
C HIS A 24 8.04 2.05 -14.14
N LEU A 25 9.09 2.39 -14.90
CA LEU A 25 10.01 1.40 -15.46
C LEU A 25 10.71 0.62 -14.34
N VAL A 26 11.29 1.32 -13.36
CA VAL A 26 12.00 0.71 -12.22
C VAL A 26 11.04 -0.07 -11.31
N ALA A 27 9.77 0.34 -11.18
CA ALA A 27 8.79 -0.39 -10.40
C ALA A 27 8.50 -1.79 -10.96
N ASP A 28 8.56 -1.96 -12.29
CA ASP A 28 8.12 -3.19 -12.97
C ASP A 28 9.24 -4.02 -13.61
N TRP A 29 10.45 -3.49 -13.77
CA TRP A 29 11.54 -4.18 -14.47
C TRP A 29 12.06 -5.47 -13.80
N GLN A 30 11.66 -5.77 -12.56
CA GLN A 30 12.03 -7.01 -11.87
C GLN A 30 11.58 -8.24 -12.68
N VAL A 31 10.44 -8.16 -13.37
CA VAL A 31 9.97 -9.24 -14.24
C VAL A 31 10.96 -9.52 -15.38
N ILE A 32 11.59 -8.49 -15.93
CA ILE A 32 12.59 -8.62 -17.00
C ILE A 32 13.87 -9.24 -16.45
N ALA A 33 14.33 -8.79 -15.28
CA ALA A 33 15.52 -9.32 -14.61
C ALA A 33 15.34 -10.81 -14.31
N ASP A 34 14.22 -11.17 -13.70
CA ASP A 34 13.90 -12.55 -13.33
C ASP A 34 13.75 -13.47 -14.54
N LEU A 35 13.03 -13.02 -15.58
CA LEU A 35 12.83 -13.81 -16.80
C LEU A 35 14.13 -13.98 -17.60
N SER A 36 14.99 -12.96 -17.58
CA SER A 36 16.26 -12.96 -18.32
C SER A 36 17.41 -13.62 -17.55
N PHE A 37 17.23 -13.92 -16.25
CA PHE A 37 18.30 -14.37 -15.36
C PHE A 37 19.51 -13.43 -15.36
N ALA A 38 19.26 -12.12 -15.35
CA ALA A 38 20.29 -11.11 -15.58
C ALA A 38 20.09 -9.89 -14.67
N ASP A 39 21.20 -9.31 -14.23
CA ASP A 39 21.22 -8.00 -13.59
C ASP A 39 20.84 -6.91 -14.60
N LEU A 40 20.06 -5.93 -14.14
CA LEU A 40 19.72 -4.74 -14.89
C LEU A 40 20.30 -3.50 -14.21
N LEU A 41 20.78 -2.56 -15.02
CA LEU A 41 21.22 -1.23 -14.57
C LEU A 41 20.48 -0.18 -15.38
N LEU A 42 19.96 0.86 -14.73
CA LEU A 42 19.50 2.06 -15.41
C LEU A 42 20.66 3.07 -15.46
N LEU A 43 21.13 3.40 -16.65
CA LEU A 43 22.12 4.45 -16.87
C LEU A 43 21.41 5.71 -17.37
N VAL A 44 21.74 6.84 -16.75
CA VAL A 44 21.35 8.18 -17.22
C VAL A 44 22.61 9.02 -17.42
N GLN A 45 22.58 9.93 -18.38
CA GLN A 45 23.61 10.97 -18.43
C GLN A 45 23.29 12.00 -17.34
N ASN A 46 24.29 12.47 -16.59
CA ASN A 46 24.16 13.58 -15.67
C ASN A 46 24.26 14.94 -16.41
N GLY A 47 24.15 16.06 -15.68
CA GLY A 47 24.29 17.41 -16.25
C GLY A 47 25.64 17.70 -16.92
N ASP A 48 26.70 16.95 -16.58
CA ASP A 48 28.05 17.05 -17.16
C ASP A 48 28.24 16.12 -18.38
N GLY A 49 27.19 15.40 -18.81
CA GLY A 49 27.23 14.46 -19.93
C GLY A 49 27.88 13.11 -19.63
N LYS A 50 28.22 12.82 -18.37
CA LYS A 50 28.74 11.50 -17.94
C LYS A 50 27.61 10.54 -17.64
N TYR A 51 27.79 9.27 -17.98
CA TYR A 51 26.83 8.22 -17.63
C TYR A 51 27.00 7.81 -16.17
N VAL A 52 25.89 7.77 -15.45
CA VAL A 52 25.81 7.38 -14.04
C VAL A 52 24.77 6.28 -13.90
N VAL A 53 25.02 5.31 -13.02
CA VAL A 53 24.02 4.31 -12.64
C VAL A 53 22.96 4.99 -11.78
N ALA A 54 21.77 5.20 -12.34
CA ALA A 54 20.64 5.75 -11.62
C ALA A 54 19.98 4.73 -10.71
N GLU A 55 19.87 3.48 -11.16
CA GLU A 55 19.21 2.40 -10.42
C GLU A 55 19.76 1.02 -10.80
N GLN A 56 19.53 0.03 -9.94
CA GLN A 56 19.95 -1.36 -10.14
C GLN A 56 18.84 -2.35 -9.79
N CYS A 57 18.68 -3.38 -10.63
CA CYS A 57 17.82 -4.53 -10.36
C CYS A 57 18.63 -5.83 -10.41
N ARG A 58 18.51 -6.65 -9.37
CA ARG A 58 19.11 -7.99 -9.31
C ARG A 58 18.03 -9.04 -9.56
N PRO A 59 18.31 -10.12 -10.32
CA PRO A 59 17.35 -11.20 -10.51
C PRO A 59 17.14 -11.96 -9.19
N SER A 60 15.89 -12.31 -8.90
CA SER A 60 15.54 -13.20 -7.77
C SER A 60 15.65 -14.69 -8.15
N THR A 61 15.84 -14.99 -9.44
CA THR A 61 15.83 -16.34 -10.00
C THR A 61 17.21 -17.00 -10.08
N VAL A 62 18.29 -16.21 -10.03
CA VAL A 62 19.69 -16.68 -10.07
C VAL A 62 20.55 -15.80 -9.18
N MET A 63 21.76 -16.28 -8.86
CA MET A 63 22.74 -15.47 -8.16
C MET A 63 23.15 -14.26 -9.01
N THR A 64 23.08 -13.07 -8.42
CA THR A 64 23.56 -11.82 -9.04
C THR A 64 25.05 -11.88 -9.36
N LEU A 65 25.46 -11.19 -10.41
CA LEU A 65 26.87 -10.96 -10.74
C LEU A 65 27.45 -9.77 -9.96
N ARG A 66 26.60 -8.90 -9.41
CA ARG A 66 26.97 -7.68 -8.68
C ARG A 66 26.56 -7.77 -7.22
N GLY A 67 27.49 -8.24 -6.39
CA GLY A 67 27.33 -8.26 -4.93
C GLY A 67 27.28 -6.85 -4.33
N ASP A 68 28.05 -5.91 -4.88
CA ASP A 68 28.10 -4.53 -4.42
C ASP A 68 26.96 -3.69 -5.03
N ASP A 69 26.56 -2.65 -4.30
CA ASP A 69 25.66 -1.60 -4.78
C ASP A 69 26.45 -0.58 -5.60
N VAL A 70 26.00 -0.36 -6.84
CA VAL A 70 26.66 0.53 -7.81
C VAL A 70 25.84 1.77 -8.14
N VAL A 71 24.74 2.01 -7.43
CA VAL A 71 23.91 3.21 -7.65
C VAL A 71 24.71 4.47 -7.33
N GLY A 72 24.73 5.42 -8.27
CA GLY A 72 25.53 6.64 -8.23
C GLY A 72 26.94 6.50 -8.82
N ASP A 73 27.38 5.30 -9.17
CA ASP A 73 28.69 5.12 -9.81
C ASP A 73 28.70 5.73 -11.21
N THR A 74 29.78 6.42 -11.54
CA THR A 74 30.03 6.93 -12.88
C THR A 74 30.63 5.84 -13.75
N MET A 75 30.11 5.69 -14.97
CA MET A 75 30.64 4.72 -15.92
C MET A 75 32.03 5.14 -16.42
N PRO A 76 32.95 4.18 -16.62
CA PRO A 76 34.27 4.44 -17.16
C PRO A 76 34.24 5.16 -18.52
N ASP A 77 35.16 6.11 -18.73
CA ASP A 77 35.21 6.95 -19.93
C ASP A 77 35.45 6.14 -21.23
N ASP A 78 36.04 4.95 -21.15
CA ASP A 78 36.21 4.04 -22.29
C ASP A 78 34.89 3.46 -22.80
N MET A 79 33.82 3.51 -21.99
CA MET A 79 32.48 3.06 -22.37
C MET A 79 31.66 4.12 -23.10
N THR A 80 32.04 5.41 -23.03
CA THR A 80 31.22 6.52 -23.53
C THR A 80 30.81 6.34 -24.99
N GLY A 81 31.73 5.95 -25.88
CA GLY A 81 31.40 5.74 -27.29
C GLY A 81 30.39 4.61 -27.55
N GLU A 82 30.44 3.53 -26.76
CA GLU A 82 29.47 2.43 -26.84
C GLU A 82 28.10 2.85 -26.31
N LEU A 83 28.09 3.57 -25.19
CA LEU A 83 26.86 4.08 -24.56
C LEU A 83 26.17 5.14 -25.45
N ASP A 84 26.94 6.03 -26.09
CA ASP A 84 26.40 7.02 -27.04
C ASP A 84 25.78 6.34 -28.26
N ALA A 85 26.42 5.30 -28.81
CA ALA A 85 25.85 4.51 -29.90
C ALA A 85 24.54 3.81 -29.47
N ALA A 86 24.51 3.28 -28.24
CA ALA A 86 23.30 2.67 -27.68
C ALA A 86 22.16 3.69 -27.46
N MET A 87 22.47 4.91 -27.00
CA MET A 87 21.49 5.99 -26.81
C MET A 87 20.83 6.44 -28.12
N GLN A 88 21.60 6.42 -29.22
CA GLN A 88 21.11 6.78 -30.55
C GLN A 88 20.32 5.66 -31.23
N SER A 89 20.50 4.41 -30.81
CA SER A 89 19.81 3.26 -31.37
C SER A 89 18.28 3.37 -31.20
N SER A 90 17.53 2.95 -32.24
CA SER A 90 16.07 2.84 -32.17
C SER A 90 15.60 1.46 -31.68
N VAL A 91 16.53 0.52 -31.53
CA VAL A 91 16.28 -0.87 -31.11
C VAL A 91 17.25 -1.26 -30.01
N VAL A 92 17.06 -2.45 -29.44
CA VAL A 92 18.01 -3.05 -28.52
C VAL A 92 19.39 -3.16 -29.17
N PHE A 93 20.40 -2.57 -28.53
CA PHE A 93 21.79 -2.58 -28.98
C PHE A 93 22.56 -3.67 -28.22
N ARG A 94 23.18 -4.61 -28.92
CA ARG A 94 23.98 -5.68 -28.31
C ARG A 94 25.46 -5.37 -28.44
N SER A 95 26.17 -5.34 -27.32
CA SER A 95 27.62 -5.14 -27.32
C SER A 95 28.35 -6.26 -28.06
N THR A 96 29.36 -5.89 -28.84
CA THR A 96 30.37 -6.82 -29.37
C THR A 96 31.52 -7.05 -28.39
N VAL A 97 31.59 -6.26 -27.32
CA VAL A 97 32.65 -6.33 -26.31
C VAL A 97 32.17 -7.19 -25.15
N LEU A 98 32.95 -8.23 -24.83
CA LEU A 98 32.76 -9.00 -23.60
C LEU A 98 33.46 -8.29 -22.45
N ARG A 99 32.78 -8.20 -21.31
CA ARG A 99 33.28 -7.52 -20.11
C ARG A 99 33.39 -8.49 -18.96
N THR A 100 34.21 -8.16 -17.97
CA THR A 100 34.35 -8.95 -16.75
C THR A 100 33.61 -8.24 -15.62
N VAL A 101 32.64 -8.92 -15.01
CA VAL A 101 31.94 -8.47 -13.80
C VAL A 101 32.19 -9.52 -12.73
N GLY A 102 32.95 -9.16 -11.70
CA GLY A 102 33.47 -10.10 -10.71
C GLY A 102 34.32 -11.19 -11.38
N LYS A 103 33.87 -12.44 -11.29
CA LYS A 103 34.53 -13.61 -11.94
C LYS A 103 33.84 -14.05 -13.24
N ALA A 104 32.75 -13.40 -13.63
CA ALA A 104 31.95 -13.78 -14.79
C ALA A 104 32.33 -12.95 -16.02
N THR A 105 32.24 -13.59 -17.19
CA THR A 105 32.29 -12.88 -18.48
C THR A 105 30.88 -12.56 -18.92
N VAL A 106 30.57 -11.29 -19.08
CA VAL A 106 29.25 -10.78 -19.44
C VAL A 106 29.24 -10.14 -20.82
N CYS A 107 28.08 -10.18 -21.45
CA CYS A 107 27.79 -9.35 -22.61
C CYS A 107 26.68 -8.39 -22.25
N ASN A 108 26.95 -7.11 -22.46
CA ASN A 108 25.97 -6.08 -22.23
C ASN A 108 25.03 -5.98 -23.42
N VAL A 109 23.74 -5.92 -23.11
CA VAL A 109 22.69 -5.58 -24.05
C VAL A 109 22.03 -4.32 -23.52
N TYR A 110 21.74 -3.35 -24.38
CA TYR A 110 21.25 -2.03 -23.99
C TYR A 110 19.90 -1.77 -24.65
N ALA A 111 18.95 -1.32 -23.86
CA ALA A 111 17.64 -0.85 -24.31
C ALA A 111 17.54 0.65 -24.03
N PRO A 112 17.55 1.51 -25.07
CA PRO A 112 17.33 2.94 -24.86
C PRO A 112 15.91 3.18 -24.37
N VAL A 113 15.78 3.86 -23.23
CA VAL A 113 14.49 4.21 -22.64
C VAL A 113 13.97 5.44 -23.34
N ARG A 114 12.84 5.33 -24.04
CA ARG A 114 12.23 6.43 -24.79
C ARG A 114 10.91 6.86 -24.18
N HIS A 115 10.73 8.17 -24.09
CA HIS A 115 9.48 8.80 -23.65
C HIS A 115 9.32 10.15 -24.35
N ASN A 116 8.11 10.48 -24.81
CA ASN A 116 7.80 11.75 -25.47
C ASN A 116 8.80 12.22 -26.55
N GLY A 117 9.36 11.27 -27.32
CA GLY A 117 10.34 11.55 -28.38
C GLY A 117 11.79 11.79 -27.90
N LYS A 118 12.04 11.77 -26.59
CA LYS A 118 13.37 11.84 -25.96
C LYS A 118 13.90 10.45 -25.63
N THR A 119 15.21 10.27 -25.62
CA THR A 119 15.88 9.11 -24.99
C THR A 119 16.33 9.52 -23.60
N LEU A 120 15.70 8.96 -22.56
CA LEU A 120 15.96 9.32 -21.17
C LEU A 120 17.20 8.61 -20.60
N GLY A 121 17.56 7.44 -21.11
CA GLY A 121 18.69 6.67 -20.61
C GLY A 121 18.78 5.29 -21.25
N LEU A 122 19.57 4.40 -20.66
CA LEU A 122 19.75 3.03 -21.09
C LEU A 122 19.41 2.07 -19.95
N VAL A 123 18.56 1.07 -20.20
CA VAL A 123 18.57 -0.13 -19.36
C VAL A 123 19.64 -1.06 -19.92
N VAL A 124 20.66 -1.36 -19.12
CA VAL A 124 21.67 -2.38 -19.43
C VAL A 124 21.19 -3.71 -18.88
N ARG A 125 21.29 -4.78 -19.67
CA ARG A 125 21.12 -6.16 -19.24
C ARG A 125 22.44 -6.90 -19.35
N GLU A 126 22.98 -7.33 -18.22
CA GLU A 126 24.26 -8.04 -18.14
C GLU A 126 24.02 -9.55 -18.22
N THR A 127 24.26 -10.15 -19.40
CA THR A 127 24.06 -11.60 -19.58
C THR A 127 25.35 -12.36 -19.34
N ASN A 128 25.36 -13.28 -18.37
CA ASN A 128 26.47 -14.20 -18.13
C ASN A 128 26.66 -15.16 -19.32
N MET A 129 27.84 -15.22 -19.90
CA MET A 129 28.13 -16.11 -21.03
C MET A 129 28.27 -17.58 -20.62
N ALA A 130 28.67 -17.87 -19.38
CA ALA A 130 28.90 -19.24 -18.92
C ALA A 130 27.60 -20.06 -18.74
N THR A 131 26.48 -19.40 -18.44
CA THR A 131 25.19 -20.06 -18.23
C THR A 131 24.40 -20.28 -19.51
N ARG A 132 24.91 -19.82 -20.66
CA ARG A 132 24.19 -19.84 -21.94
C ARG A 132 24.11 -21.23 -22.60
N GLU A 133 25.00 -22.15 -22.23
CA GLU A 133 25.19 -23.42 -22.94
C GLU A 133 24.34 -24.60 -22.42
N SER A 134 23.62 -24.43 -21.29
CA SER A 134 22.86 -25.53 -20.66
C SER A 134 21.45 -25.13 -20.21
N ASN A 135 20.67 -24.52 -21.11
CA ASN A 135 19.30 -24.10 -20.80
C ASN A 135 18.29 -25.23 -21.06
N GLY A 136 17.50 -25.57 -20.03
CA GLY A 136 16.31 -26.41 -20.19
C GLY A 136 15.16 -25.65 -20.85
N ARG A 137 14.00 -26.31 -20.97
CA ARG A 137 12.80 -25.70 -21.57
C ARG A 137 12.30 -24.50 -20.75
N TYR A 138 12.36 -24.58 -19.42
CA TYR A 138 11.94 -23.48 -18.54
C TYR A 138 12.79 -22.22 -18.79
N GLU A 139 14.11 -22.38 -18.79
CA GLU A 139 15.05 -21.29 -18.99
C GLU A 139 14.91 -20.68 -20.39
N SER A 140 14.76 -21.51 -21.42
CA SER A 140 14.57 -21.05 -22.80
C SER A 140 13.29 -20.23 -22.97
N GLU A 141 12.14 -20.73 -22.46
CA GLU A 141 10.87 -20.00 -22.53
C GLU A 141 10.91 -18.70 -21.71
N SER A 142 11.52 -18.74 -20.52
CA SER A 142 11.72 -17.57 -19.67
C SER A 142 12.56 -16.49 -20.35
N ILE A 143 13.74 -16.86 -20.88
CA ILE A 143 14.65 -15.93 -21.57
C ILE A 143 13.99 -15.33 -22.81
N ASN A 144 13.25 -16.12 -23.58
CA ASN A 144 12.53 -15.63 -24.76
C ASN A 144 11.44 -14.63 -24.38
N ALA A 145 10.68 -14.90 -23.32
CA ALA A 145 9.65 -14.00 -22.79
C ALA A 145 10.28 -12.69 -22.26
N GLY A 146 11.36 -12.80 -21.48
CA GLY A 146 12.12 -11.65 -20.97
C GLY A 146 12.72 -10.80 -22.09
N LYS A 147 13.22 -11.43 -23.16
CA LYS A 147 13.71 -10.74 -24.35
C LYS A 147 12.61 -9.92 -25.03
N GLN A 148 11.41 -10.47 -25.20
CA GLN A 148 10.29 -9.76 -25.84
C GLN A 148 9.86 -8.53 -25.02
N LEU A 149 9.76 -8.65 -23.69
CA LEU A 149 9.50 -7.50 -22.81
C LEU A 149 10.63 -6.45 -22.89
N TYR A 150 11.88 -6.90 -22.90
CA TYR A 150 13.02 -5.99 -22.97
C TYR A 150 13.07 -5.21 -24.29
N GLU A 151 12.66 -5.83 -25.40
CA GLU A 151 12.53 -5.19 -26.72
C GLU A 151 11.38 -4.17 -26.80
N MET A 152 10.43 -4.19 -25.86
CA MET A 152 9.33 -3.20 -25.76
C MET A 152 9.79 -1.85 -25.18
N ILE A 153 10.85 -1.82 -24.37
CA ILE A 153 11.42 -0.60 -23.76
C ILE A 153 11.75 0.47 -24.83
N PRO A 154 12.57 0.19 -25.86
CA PRO A 154 12.91 1.20 -26.88
C PRO A 154 11.73 1.61 -27.75
N ARG A 155 10.64 0.82 -27.75
CA ARG A 155 9.41 1.15 -28.47
C ARG A 155 8.44 2.00 -27.63
N GLY A 156 8.76 2.29 -26.38
CA GLY A 156 7.83 2.97 -25.46
C GLY A 156 6.58 2.14 -25.14
N GLN A 157 6.66 0.82 -25.32
CA GLN A 157 5.59 -0.14 -25.05
C GLN A 157 5.72 -0.76 -23.64
N PHE A 158 6.84 -0.51 -22.96
CA PHE A 158 7.09 -0.87 -21.57
C PHE A 158 7.87 0.27 -20.88
N PRO A 159 7.51 0.71 -19.67
CA PRO A 159 6.37 0.27 -18.84
C PRO A 159 5.00 0.56 -19.50
N TYR A 160 3.92 0.01 -18.95
CA TYR A 160 2.57 0.21 -19.49
C TYR A 160 1.97 1.52 -18.95
N LYS A 161 1.38 2.35 -19.82
CA LYS A 161 0.81 3.67 -19.45
C LYS A 161 -0.46 3.59 -18.59
N ASP A 162 -1.39 2.70 -18.95
CA ASP A 162 -2.72 2.60 -18.32
C ASP A 162 -2.86 1.33 -17.47
N SER A 163 -1.80 0.92 -16.76
CA SER A 163 -1.89 -0.27 -15.92
C SER A 163 -2.72 0.02 -14.67
N VAL A 164 -3.96 -0.47 -14.65
CA VAL A 164 -4.75 -0.53 -13.41
C VAL A 164 -4.20 -1.70 -12.60
N MET A 165 -3.22 -1.40 -11.75
CA MET A 165 -2.62 -2.37 -10.85
C MET A 165 -3.16 -2.18 -9.45
N SER A 166 -3.92 -3.16 -8.95
CA SER A 166 -4.07 -3.32 -7.52
C SER A 166 -2.70 -3.71 -6.96
N GLN A 167 -2.12 -2.88 -6.10
CA GLN A 167 -0.84 -3.19 -5.43
C GLN A 167 -0.94 -4.40 -4.47
N ARG A 168 -2.08 -5.10 -4.42
CA ARG A 168 -2.30 -6.26 -3.56
C ARG A 168 -1.75 -7.52 -4.21
N HIS A 169 -0.84 -8.17 -3.51
CA HIS A 169 -0.40 -9.56 -3.78
C HIS A 169 0.18 -9.78 -5.17
N ILE A 170 1.16 -8.96 -5.54
CA ILE A 170 1.85 -9.02 -6.85
C ILE A 170 2.49 -10.40 -7.05
N ALA A 171 2.11 -11.06 -8.14
CA ALA A 171 2.73 -12.29 -8.60
C ALA A 171 4.10 -12.00 -9.23
N ARG A 172 5.13 -12.74 -8.82
CA ARG A 172 6.48 -12.70 -9.39
C ARG A 172 6.69 -13.86 -10.35
N VAL A 173 7.75 -13.80 -11.16
CA VAL A 173 8.12 -14.88 -12.09
C VAL A 173 8.32 -16.21 -11.35
N ALA A 174 8.96 -16.16 -10.18
CA ALA A 174 9.20 -17.35 -9.35
C ALA A 174 7.92 -17.98 -8.80
N ASP A 175 6.84 -17.21 -8.61
CA ASP A 175 5.55 -17.74 -8.15
C ASP A 175 4.85 -18.57 -9.23
N GLY A 176 5.13 -18.26 -10.50
CA GLY A 176 4.57 -18.96 -11.66
C GLY A 176 4.34 -17.99 -12.81
N PHE A 177 4.61 -18.45 -14.03
CA PHE A 177 4.25 -17.72 -15.23
C PHE A 177 3.71 -18.64 -16.34
N ILE A 178 2.91 -18.06 -17.22
CA ILE A 178 2.28 -18.69 -18.37
C ILE A 178 2.55 -17.79 -19.57
N ILE A 179 2.86 -18.38 -20.72
CA ILE A 179 3.02 -17.66 -21.98
C ILE A 179 1.83 -17.98 -22.87
N LEU A 180 1.15 -16.93 -23.33
CA LEU A 180 0.01 -17.01 -24.23
C LEU A 180 0.39 -16.62 -25.66
N THR A 181 -0.28 -17.23 -26.64
CA THR A 181 -0.33 -16.73 -28.02
C THR A 181 -1.18 -15.47 -28.10
N VAL A 182 -1.17 -14.79 -29.25
CA VAL A 182 -2.06 -13.66 -29.52
C VAL A 182 -3.53 -14.01 -29.31
N ASP A 183 -3.95 -15.25 -29.58
CA ASP A 183 -5.35 -15.68 -29.41
C ASP A 183 -5.71 -16.05 -27.96
N GLY A 184 -4.75 -16.02 -27.03
CA GLY A 184 -4.96 -16.40 -25.62
C GLY A 184 -4.79 -17.90 -25.35
N VAL A 185 -4.20 -18.64 -26.28
CA VAL A 185 -3.88 -20.07 -26.11
C VAL A 185 -2.59 -20.22 -25.32
N VAL A 186 -2.56 -21.12 -24.34
CA VAL A 186 -1.38 -21.40 -23.53
C VAL A 186 -0.30 -22.08 -24.38
N ARG A 187 0.80 -21.38 -24.66
CA ARG A 187 1.99 -21.94 -25.32
C ARG A 187 2.86 -22.70 -24.32
N TYR A 188 3.02 -22.13 -23.14
CA TYR A 188 3.85 -22.68 -22.06
C TYR A 188 3.29 -22.29 -20.70
N ALA A 189 3.42 -23.18 -19.72
CA ALA A 189 3.11 -22.90 -18.32
C ALA A 189 4.25 -23.44 -17.45
N ALA A 190 4.81 -22.58 -16.60
CA ALA A 190 5.83 -22.97 -15.64
C ALA A 190 5.26 -23.96 -14.61
N PRO A 191 6.09 -24.83 -14.00
CA PRO A 191 5.64 -25.81 -13.00
C PRO A 191 4.83 -25.21 -11.84
N ASN A 192 5.22 -24.02 -11.35
CA ASN A 192 4.50 -23.35 -10.27
C ASN A 192 3.15 -22.77 -10.74
N ALA A 193 3.05 -22.33 -12.00
CA ALA A 193 1.77 -21.92 -12.59
C ALA A 193 0.81 -23.10 -12.74
N ILE A 194 1.31 -24.27 -13.20
CA ILE A 194 0.52 -25.50 -13.24
C ILE A 194 0.04 -25.88 -11.83
N SER A 195 0.90 -25.74 -10.83
CA SER A 195 0.55 -26.00 -9.43
C SER A 195 -0.55 -25.06 -8.92
N CYS A 196 -0.50 -23.77 -9.26
CA CYS A 196 -1.56 -22.81 -8.92
C CYS A 196 -2.92 -23.24 -9.50
N PHE A 197 -2.98 -23.56 -10.79
CA PHE A 197 -4.23 -24.01 -11.43
C PHE A 197 -4.71 -25.37 -10.92
N ARG A 198 -3.81 -26.29 -10.57
CA ARG A 198 -4.18 -27.55 -9.91
C ARG A 198 -4.85 -27.35 -8.56
N ARG A 199 -4.40 -26.39 -7.75
CA ARG A 199 -5.03 -26.06 -6.45
C ARG A 199 -6.44 -25.49 -6.63
N LEU A 200 -6.65 -24.69 -7.68
CA LEU A 200 -7.97 -24.24 -8.10
C LEU A 200 -8.89 -25.39 -8.57
N GLY A 201 -8.35 -26.57 -8.83
CA GLY A 201 -9.10 -27.76 -9.25
C GLY A 201 -8.89 -28.17 -10.70
N LEU A 202 -7.97 -27.54 -11.43
CA LEU A 202 -7.72 -27.89 -12.83
C LEU A 202 -6.99 -29.24 -12.94
N LEU A 203 -7.60 -30.19 -13.63
CA LEU A 203 -7.01 -31.51 -13.91
C LEU A 203 -6.42 -31.62 -15.32
N ASN A 204 -6.83 -30.74 -16.23
CA ASN A 204 -6.40 -30.76 -17.63
C ASN A 204 -4.97 -30.23 -17.80
N THR A 205 -4.31 -30.63 -18.88
CA THR A 205 -3.04 -30.03 -19.30
C THR A 205 -3.29 -28.61 -19.81
N MET A 206 -2.52 -27.63 -19.34
CA MET A 206 -2.70 -26.24 -19.76
C MET A 206 -2.26 -25.97 -21.22
N PRO A 207 -1.07 -26.43 -21.69
CA PRO A 207 -0.60 -26.10 -23.03
C PRO A 207 -1.55 -26.56 -24.13
N GLY A 208 -1.78 -25.69 -25.13
CA GLY A 208 -2.67 -25.92 -26.26
C GLY A 208 -4.14 -25.55 -26.03
N GLN A 209 -4.51 -25.10 -24.83
CA GLN A 209 -5.89 -24.70 -24.49
C GLN A 209 -6.01 -23.20 -24.30
N TYR A 210 -7.22 -22.65 -24.45
CA TYR A 210 -7.50 -21.25 -24.13
C TYR A 210 -7.48 -21.05 -22.62
N LEU A 211 -6.67 -20.11 -22.13
CA LEU A 211 -6.58 -19.85 -20.69
C LEU A 211 -7.92 -19.35 -20.12
N SER A 212 -8.70 -18.62 -20.91
CA SER A 212 -10.05 -18.20 -20.55
C SER A 212 -11.00 -19.37 -20.32
N GLU A 213 -10.98 -20.39 -21.19
CA GLU A 213 -11.82 -21.58 -21.00
C GLU A 213 -11.41 -22.36 -19.76
N LEU A 214 -10.09 -22.52 -19.55
CA LEU A 214 -9.55 -23.15 -18.33
C LEU A 214 -9.99 -22.41 -17.07
N GLY A 215 -9.93 -21.07 -17.07
CA GLY A 215 -10.36 -20.25 -15.95
C GLY A 215 -11.87 -20.32 -15.70
N THR A 216 -12.68 -20.21 -16.75
CA THR A 216 -14.14 -20.26 -16.65
C THR A 216 -14.66 -21.62 -16.17
N GLN A 217 -14.02 -22.72 -16.56
CA GLN A 217 -14.38 -24.07 -16.09
C GLN A 217 -14.19 -24.27 -14.58
N LEU A 218 -13.37 -23.43 -13.93
CA LEU A 218 -13.11 -23.50 -12.49
C LEU A 218 -14.15 -22.73 -11.66
N LEU A 219 -14.91 -21.84 -12.30
CA LEU A 219 -15.92 -21.01 -11.67
C LEU A 219 -17.28 -21.74 -11.59
N LYS A 220 -18.03 -21.50 -10.52
CA LYS A 220 -19.42 -21.94 -10.36
C LYS A 220 -20.39 -20.82 -10.75
N GLU A 221 -21.65 -21.18 -11.02
CA GLU A 221 -22.70 -20.30 -11.54
C GLU A 221 -22.95 -19.01 -10.72
N ASN A 222 -22.55 -18.98 -9.45
CA ASN A 222 -22.72 -17.82 -8.55
C ASN A 222 -21.41 -17.30 -7.94
N ASP A 223 -20.25 -17.75 -8.44
CA ASP A 223 -18.98 -17.24 -7.94
C ASP A 223 -18.81 -15.77 -8.40
N PRO A 224 -18.40 -14.85 -7.51
CA PRO A 224 -18.15 -13.47 -7.91
C PRO A 224 -16.95 -13.42 -8.86
N VAL A 225 -17.14 -12.81 -10.02
CA VAL A 225 -16.11 -12.65 -11.05
C VAL A 225 -15.66 -11.19 -11.10
N PRO A 226 -14.37 -10.89 -10.81
CA PRO A 226 -13.85 -9.53 -11.01
C PRO A 226 -13.93 -9.11 -12.48
N ASP A 227 -14.28 -7.86 -12.74
CA ASP A 227 -14.40 -7.30 -14.10
C ASP A 227 -13.10 -7.40 -14.91
N THR A 228 -11.94 -7.40 -14.25
CA THR A 228 -10.62 -7.51 -14.87
C THR A 228 -10.24 -8.96 -15.23
N LEU A 229 -10.90 -9.97 -14.66
CA LEU A 229 -10.53 -11.38 -14.86
C LEU A 229 -10.52 -11.81 -16.33
N PRO A 230 -11.54 -11.49 -17.16
CA PRO A 230 -11.53 -11.87 -18.57
C PRO A 230 -10.37 -11.23 -19.35
N LEU A 231 -9.98 -9.99 -19.01
CA LEU A 231 -8.87 -9.30 -19.65
C LEU A 231 -7.52 -9.95 -19.32
N VAL A 232 -7.35 -10.38 -18.07
CA VAL A 232 -6.16 -11.11 -17.62
C VAL A 232 -6.07 -12.47 -18.29
N LEU A 233 -7.14 -13.27 -18.25
CA LEU A 233 -7.16 -14.61 -18.85
C LEU A 233 -6.96 -14.59 -20.37
N ALA A 234 -7.44 -13.55 -21.06
CA ALA A 234 -7.22 -13.38 -22.50
C ALA A 234 -5.86 -12.74 -22.85
N GLY A 235 -5.10 -12.26 -21.85
CA GLY A 235 -3.82 -11.59 -22.05
C GLY A 235 -3.93 -10.26 -22.82
N LYS A 236 -5.06 -9.54 -22.70
CA LYS A 236 -5.38 -8.40 -23.58
C LYS A 236 -5.00 -7.04 -23.01
N ALA A 237 -4.86 -6.92 -21.70
CA ALA A 237 -4.54 -5.66 -21.03
C ALA A 237 -3.58 -5.90 -19.86
N ALA A 238 -2.75 -4.91 -19.56
CA ALA A 238 -1.81 -4.94 -18.45
C ALA A 238 -2.52 -4.65 -17.12
N VAL A 239 -3.29 -5.63 -16.66
CA VAL A 239 -4.09 -5.57 -15.44
C VAL A 239 -3.84 -6.80 -14.57
N ASP A 240 -4.24 -6.71 -13.31
CA ASP A 240 -4.30 -7.83 -12.40
C ASP A 240 -5.73 -8.24 -12.05
N SER A 241 -5.89 -9.48 -11.62
CA SER A 241 -7.15 -10.05 -11.17
C SER A 241 -6.89 -11.25 -10.27
N GLU A 242 -7.90 -11.62 -9.50
CA GLU A 242 -7.89 -12.86 -8.73
C GLU A 242 -8.88 -13.88 -9.30
N LEU A 243 -8.48 -15.14 -9.30
CA LEU A 243 -9.34 -16.28 -9.58
C LEU A 243 -9.52 -17.09 -8.30
N ASN A 244 -10.76 -17.21 -7.85
CA ASN A 244 -11.16 -17.97 -6.67
C ASN A 244 -11.92 -19.21 -7.08
N ALA A 245 -11.38 -20.37 -6.73
CA ALA A 245 -12.03 -21.65 -6.99
C ALA A 245 -11.52 -22.71 -6.00
N ASN A 246 -12.37 -23.68 -5.68
CA ASN A 246 -12.00 -24.82 -4.83
C ASN A 246 -11.30 -24.44 -3.50
N ARG A 247 -11.79 -23.38 -2.82
CA ARG A 247 -11.20 -22.81 -1.59
C ARG A 247 -9.75 -22.32 -1.73
N SER A 248 -9.27 -22.18 -2.95
CA SER A 248 -7.98 -21.59 -3.28
C SER A 248 -8.18 -20.26 -3.98
N ALA A 249 -7.22 -19.37 -3.80
CA ALA A 249 -7.20 -18.06 -4.43
C ALA A 249 -5.88 -17.89 -5.17
N VAL A 250 -5.94 -17.55 -6.46
CA VAL A 250 -4.75 -17.28 -7.28
C VAL A 250 -4.82 -15.85 -7.79
N SER A 251 -3.84 -15.05 -7.39
CA SER A 251 -3.60 -13.72 -7.95
C SER A 251 -2.91 -13.91 -9.30
N MET A 252 -3.36 -13.16 -10.31
CA MET A 252 -2.84 -13.22 -11.67
C MET A 252 -2.60 -11.81 -12.19
N ARG A 253 -1.49 -11.63 -12.89
CA ARG A 253 -1.12 -10.38 -13.56
C ARG A 253 -0.84 -10.65 -15.02
N SER A 254 -1.47 -9.90 -15.91
CA SER A 254 -1.20 -9.97 -17.34
C SER A 254 -0.19 -8.93 -17.78
N LEU A 255 0.73 -9.33 -18.65
CA LEU A 255 1.74 -8.51 -19.30
C LEU A 255 1.64 -8.77 -20.81
N PRO A 256 0.79 -8.03 -21.54
CA PRO A 256 0.64 -8.20 -22.98
C PRO A 256 1.94 -7.89 -23.72
N LEU A 257 2.33 -8.77 -24.64
CA LEU A 257 3.55 -8.63 -25.42
C LEU A 257 3.24 -7.97 -26.75
N TYR A 258 4.03 -6.95 -27.11
CA TYR A 258 3.88 -6.20 -28.35
C TYR A 258 5.14 -6.27 -29.20
N ASP A 259 4.96 -6.25 -30.52
CA ASP A 259 6.01 -5.99 -31.51
C ASP A 259 5.67 -4.72 -32.32
N ASN A 260 6.28 -4.57 -33.50
CA ASN A 260 6.02 -3.44 -34.39
C ASN A 260 4.64 -3.51 -35.08
N ASN A 261 4.03 -4.70 -35.15
CA ASN A 261 2.78 -4.98 -35.86
C ASN A 261 1.58 -5.08 -34.90
N GLY A 262 1.81 -5.15 -33.60
CA GLY A 262 0.77 -5.13 -32.58
C GLY A 262 1.02 -6.15 -31.48
N ARG A 263 -0.06 -6.62 -30.84
CA ARG A 263 0.02 -7.63 -29.79
C ARG A 263 0.38 -8.99 -30.38
N VAL A 264 1.41 -9.63 -29.84
CA VAL A 264 1.89 -10.97 -30.28
C VAL A 264 1.57 -12.07 -29.29
N GLY A 265 1.17 -11.72 -28.07
CA GLY A 265 0.84 -12.66 -27.00
C GLY A 265 0.76 -11.97 -25.65
N ALA A 266 0.97 -12.72 -24.58
CA ALA A 266 1.06 -12.19 -23.23
C ALA A 266 1.85 -13.12 -22.31
N ILE A 267 2.39 -12.56 -21.24
CA ILE A 267 2.87 -13.30 -20.07
C ILE A 267 1.84 -13.13 -18.97
N ILE A 268 1.37 -14.23 -18.39
CA ILE A 268 0.52 -14.19 -17.19
C ILE A 268 1.38 -14.66 -16.04
N LEU A 269 1.65 -13.77 -15.09
CA LEU A 269 2.22 -14.16 -13.79
C LEU A 269 1.09 -14.64 -12.90
N CYS A 270 1.32 -15.68 -12.11
CA CYS A 270 0.34 -16.16 -11.16
C CYS A 270 0.97 -16.58 -9.85
N ARG A 271 0.24 -16.36 -8.76
CA ARG A 271 0.67 -16.67 -7.40
C ARG A 271 -0.50 -17.20 -6.60
N ASP A 272 -0.29 -18.29 -5.90
CA ASP A 272 -1.24 -18.76 -4.89
C ASP A 272 -1.23 -17.80 -3.68
N VAL A 273 -2.39 -17.19 -3.43
CA VAL A 273 -2.63 -16.22 -2.35
C VAL A 273 -3.67 -16.75 -1.37
N THR A 274 -3.96 -18.06 -1.37
CA THR A 274 -4.98 -18.70 -0.52
C THR A 274 -4.79 -18.40 0.96
N GLU A 275 -3.59 -18.64 1.50
CA GLU A 275 -3.28 -18.37 2.91
C GLU A 275 -3.27 -16.87 3.23
N LEU A 276 -2.92 -16.04 2.25
CA LEU A 276 -2.91 -14.59 2.41
C LEU A 276 -4.34 -14.04 2.49
N ARG A 277 -5.23 -14.52 1.61
CA ARG A 277 -6.67 -14.25 1.65
C ARG A 277 -7.31 -14.73 2.94
N ARG A 278 -6.94 -15.92 3.41
CA ARG A 278 -7.41 -16.45 4.70
C ARG A 278 -7.04 -15.53 5.85
N ARG A 279 -5.78 -15.08 5.94
CA ARG A 279 -5.32 -14.15 6.97
C ARG A 279 -6.03 -12.79 6.88
N GLU A 280 -6.23 -12.26 5.68
CA GLU A 280 -6.96 -11.01 5.48
C GLU A 280 -8.42 -11.13 5.93
N GLN A 281 -9.10 -12.23 5.61
CA GLN A 281 -10.47 -12.49 6.08
C GLN A 281 -10.53 -12.66 7.60
N GLU A 282 -9.56 -13.34 8.22
CA GLU A 282 -9.46 -13.47 9.67
C GLU A 282 -9.28 -12.09 10.34
N LEU A 283 -8.44 -11.22 9.77
CA LEU A 283 -8.26 -9.84 10.26
C LEU A 283 -9.52 -8.99 10.08
N GLN A 284 -10.18 -9.06 8.92
CA GLN A 284 -11.45 -8.34 8.69
C GLN A 284 -12.55 -8.77 9.65
N THR A 285 -12.67 -10.07 9.92
CA THR A 285 -13.65 -10.61 10.87
C THR A 285 -13.36 -10.15 12.30
N LYS A 286 -12.08 -10.12 12.70
CA LYS A 286 -11.68 -9.57 14.00
C LYS A 286 -12.04 -8.08 14.12
N ASN A 287 -11.74 -7.28 13.11
CA ASN A 287 -12.09 -5.85 13.10
C ASN A 287 -13.60 -5.60 13.16
N ALA A 288 -14.39 -6.39 12.44
CA ALA A 288 -15.85 -6.34 12.50
C ALA A 288 -16.38 -6.71 13.91
N THR A 289 -15.78 -7.73 14.53
CA THR A 289 -16.12 -8.15 15.90
C THR A 289 -15.81 -7.05 16.93
N ILE A 290 -14.65 -6.41 16.80
CA ILE A 290 -14.25 -5.27 17.65
C ILE A 290 -15.24 -4.12 17.51
N SER A 291 -15.62 -3.76 16.28
CA SER A 291 -16.64 -2.73 16.03
C SER A 291 -17.98 -3.08 16.67
N GLU A 292 -18.45 -4.34 16.55
CA GLU A 292 -19.68 -4.78 17.20
C GLU A 292 -19.61 -4.69 18.74
N ILE A 293 -18.50 -5.10 19.34
CA ILE A 293 -18.26 -4.95 20.79
C ILE A 293 -18.38 -3.49 21.19
N HIS A 294 -17.74 -2.59 20.44
CA HIS A 294 -17.81 -1.18 20.79
C HIS A 294 -19.24 -0.62 20.71
N HIS A 295 -19.99 -0.99 19.67
CA HIS A 295 -21.39 -0.65 19.54
C HIS A 295 -22.24 -1.17 20.70
N ARG A 296 -22.01 -2.41 21.15
CA ARG A 296 -22.73 -3.00 22.30
C ARG A 296 -22.40 -2.29 23.62
N VAL A 297 -21.14 -1.95 23.87
CA VAL A 297 -20.74 -1.22 25.09
C VAL A 297 -21.40 0.16 25.13
N LYS A 298 -21.44 0.88 23.99
CA LYS A 298 -22.18 2.15 23.88
C LYS A 298 -23.65 1.98 24.26
N ASN A 299 -24.33 0.98 23.70
CA ASN A 299 -25.74 0.71 23.99
C ASN A 299 -25.98 0.37 25.48
N ASN A 300 -25.08 -0.42 26.09
CA ASN A 300 -25.17 -0.78 27.50
C ASN A 300 -25.00 0.44 28.42
N LEU A 301 -24.01 1.29 28.16
CA LEU A 301 -23.80 2.51 28.95
C LEU A 301 -24.97 3.50 28.81
N GLN A 302 -25.56 3.59 27.60
CA GLN A 302 -26.78 4.38 27.39
C GLN A 302 -27.98 3.82 28.18
N ALA A 303 -28.15 2.50 28.22
CA ALA A 303 -29.20 1.85 28.99
C ALA A 303 -29.03 2.09 30.50
N VAL A 304 -27.81 1.95 31.02
CA VAL A 304 -27.49 2.25 32.43
C VAL A 304 -27.77 3.72 32.74
N SER A 305 -27.35 4.65 31.88
CA SER A 305 -27.64 6.08 32.04
C SER A 305 -29.16 6.36 32.08
N ALA A 306 -29.94 5.72 31.20
CA ALA A 306 -31.39 5.87 31.17
C ALA A 306 -32.05 5.33 32.45
N LEU A 307 -31.58 4.19 32.97
CA LEU A 307 -32.06 3.62 34.23
C LEU A 307 -31.77 4.53 35.42
N LEU A 308 -30.56 5.06 35.53
CA LEU A 308 -30.17 6.01 36.58
C LEU A 308 -31.06 7.26 36.55
N ARG A 309 -31.30 7.81 35.36
CA ARG A 309 -32.21 8.95 35.15
C ARG A 309 -33.64 8.64 35.59
N LEU A 310 -34.14 7.44 35.28
CA LEU A 310 -35.49 7.02 35.68
C LEU A 310 -35.60 6.85 37.20
N GLN A 311 -34.58 6.31 37.86
CA GLN A 311 -34.57 6.18 39.32
C GLN A 311 -34.47 7.55 40.01
N ALA A 312 -33.65 8.46 39.48
CA ALA A 312 -33.56 9.83 39.98
C ALA A 312 -34.91 10.59 39.89
N ARG A 313 -35.75 10.28 38.88
CA ARG A 313 -37.11 10.85 38.77
C ARG A 313 -38.12 10.25 39.74
N LYS A 314 -37.91 9.00 40.19
CA LYS A 314 -38.85 8.27 41.05
C LYS A 314 -38.61 8.47 42.54
N THR A 315 -37.38 8.77 42.93
CA THR A 315 -37.04 8.97 44.35
C THR A 315 -37.70 10.23 44.92
N LYS A 316 -38.09 10.16 46.20
CA LYS A 316 -38.63 11.28 46.97
C LYS A 316 -37.58 11.96 47.85
N SER A 317 -36.39 11.38 47.96
CA SER A 317 -35.26 11.97 48.69
C SER A 317 -34.40 12.79 47.72
N ASP A 318 -34.23 14.07 48.03
CA ASP A 318 -33.42 14.99 47.24
C ASP A 318 -31.92 14.62 47.29
N GLU A 319 -31.44 14.08 48.41
CA GLU A 319 -30.08 13.55 48.55
C GLU A 319 -29.83 12.38 47.59
N VAL A 320 -30.72 11.39 47.58
CA VAL A 320 -30.64 10.23 46.67
C VAL A 320 -30.76 10.66 45.21
N LYS A 321 -31.56 11.70 44.93
CA LYS A 321 -31.72 12.25 43.58
C LYS A 321 -30.42 12.86 43.07
N LYS A 322 -29.70 13.60 43.91
CA LYS A 322 -28.41 14.22 43.56
C LYS A 322 -27.37 13.15 43.24
N GLU A 323 -27.21 12.15 44.11
CA GLU A 323 -26.27 11.03 43.92
C GLU A 323 -26.54 10.24 42.63
N LEU A 324 -27.80 9.97 42.30
CA LEU A 324 -28.17 9.27 41.07
C LEU A 324 -27.91 10.10 39.80
N GLN A 325 -28.10 11.42 39.88
CA GLN A 325 -27.77 12.32 38.77
C GLN A 325 -26.25 12.41 38.55
N GLU A 326 -25.47 12.40 39.62
CA GLU A 326 -24.00 12.35 39.56
C GLU A 326 -23.51 11.04 38.94
N ALA A 327 -24.03 9.90 39.39
CA ALA A 327 -23.74 8.60 38.79
C ALA A 327 -24.11 8.54 37.31
N GLN A 328 -25.26 9.12 36.92
CA GLN A 328 -25.68 9.21 35.51
C GLN A 328 -24.65 9.98 34.68
N ARG A 329 -24.17 11.13 35.18
CA ARG A 329 -23.19 11.98 34.49
C ARG A 329 -21.84 11.27 34.29
N ARG A 330 -21.38 10.53 35.30
CA ARG A 330 -20.15 9.71 35.20
C ARG A 330 -20.30 8.62 34.12
N VAL A 331 -21.42 7.91 34.09
CA VAL A 331 -21.70 6.89 33.06
C VAL A 331 -21.78 7.50 31.66
N GLN A 332 -22.37 8.69 31.50
CA GLN A 332 -22.39 9.40 30.21
C GLN A 332 -20.99 9.82 29.76
N THR A 333 -20.14 10.29 30.68
CA THR A 333 -18.74 10.64 30.39
C THR A 333 -17.97 9.43 29.85
N ILE A 334 -18.08 8.28 30.53
CA ILE A 334 -17.44 7.02 30.09
C ILE A 334 -17.97 6.60 28.71
N ALA A 335 -19.27 6.74 28.46
CA ALA A 335 -19.87 6.41 27.16
C ALA A 335 -19.30 7.27 26.01
N MET A 336 -19.05 8.56 26.25
CA MET A 336 -18.51 9.48 25.25
C MET A 336 -17.04 9.19 24.92
N VAL A 337 -16.22 8.88 25.93
CA VAL A 337 -14.82 8.44 25.71
C VAL A 337 -14.81 7.16 24.89
N HIS A 338 -15.67 6.21 25.25
CA HIS A 338 -15.79 4.93 24.57
C HIS A 338 -16.32 5.06 23.12
N GLU A 339 -17.17 6.04 22.83
CA GLU A 339 -17.58 6.37 21.46
C GLU A 339 -16.43 6.98 20.64
N GLY A 340 -15.58 7.81 21.27
CA GLY A 340 -14.34 8.28 20.63
C GLY A 340 -13.38 7.14 20.28
N LEU A 341 -13.36 6.08 21.09
CA LEU A 341 -12.52 4.89 20.89
C LEU A 341 -12.96 4.00 19.74
N SER A 342 -14.27 3.89 19.48
CA SER A 342 -14.78 2.98 18.45
C SER A 342 -14.41 3.41 17.02
N GLN A 343 -13.83 4.60 16.84
CA GLN A 343 -13.47 5.16 15.53
C GLN A 343 -12.03 4.87 15.12
N THR A 344 -11.21 4.27 15.99
CA THR A 344 -9.76 4.10 15.76
C THR A 344 -9.32 2.67 16.07
N ALA A 345 -8.62 2.04 15.12
CA ALA A 345 -8.11 0.66 15.27
C ALA A 345 -7.01 0.52 16.34
N ASP A 346 -6.31 1.61 16.67
CA ASP A 346 -5.17 1.62 17.58
C ASP A 346 -5.53 2.04 19.03
N GLU A 347 -6.82 2.11 19.39
CA GLU A 347 -7.28 2.54 20.73
C GLU A 347 -6.78 3.94 21.15
N VAL A 348 -6.57 4.84 20.19
CA VAL A 348 -6.12 6.22 20.43
C VAL A 348 -7.25 7.20 20.15
N VAL A 349 -7.57 8.06 21.11
CA VAL A 349 -8.67 9.02 21.00
C VAL A 349 -8.13 10.41 20.67
N ASP A 350 -8.80 11.08 19.75
CA ASP A 350 -8.72 12.54 19.59
C ASP A 350 -9.46 13.20 20.77
N PHE A 351 -8.72 13.53 21.83
CA PHE A 351 -9.30 13.98 23.09
C PHE A 351 -9.91 15.39 22.98
N ASP A 352 -9.50 16.18 21.98
CA ASP A 352 -10.09 17.50 21.72
C ASP A 352 -11.58 17.38 21.34
N LYS A 353 -11.99 16.27 20.71
CA LYS A 353 -13.41 15.99 20.44
C LYS A 353 -14.18 15.59 21.70
N VAL A 354 -13.53 14.87 22.61
CA VAL A 354 -14.13 14.41 23.87
C VAL A 354 -14.38 15.61 24.79
N ILE A 355 -13.37 16.45 25.00
CA ILE A 355 -13.49 17.62 25.89
C ILE A 355 -14.55 18.61 25.39
N ALA A 356 -14.68 18.80 24.06
CA ALA A 356 -15.73 19.66 23.51
C ALA A 356 -17.16 19.23 23.90
N ASN A 357 -17.40 17.92 24.04
CA ASN A 357 -18.68 17.41 24.54
C ASN A 357 -18.84 17.61 26.05
N LEU A 358 -17.76 17.42 26.82
CA LEU A 358 -17.76 17.68 28.27
C LEU A 358 -18.07 19.16 28.59
N LEU A 359 -17.48 20.08 27.84
CA LEU A 359 -17.72 21.52 28.01
C LEU A 359 -19.18 21.88 27.71
N ARG A 360 -19.79 21.28 26.67
CA ARG A 360 -21.22 21.45 26.41
C ARG A 360 -22.09 21.00 27.59
N MET A 361 -21.79 19.84 28.18
CA MET A 361 -22.53 19.35 29.34
C MET A 361 -22.40 20.28 30.56
N ALA A 362 -21.24 20.91 30.75
CA ALA A 362 -21.03 21.88 31.82
C ALA A 362 -21.85 23.16 31.61
N VAL A 363 -21.92 23.67 30.39
CA VAL A 363 -22.77 24.83 30.04
C VAL A 363 -24.26 24.51 30.25
N ASP A 364 -24.70 23.32 29.86
CA ASP A 364 -26.08 22.89 30.11
C ASP A 364 -26.40 22.85 31.61
N LEU A 365 -25.45 22.39 32.44
CA LEU A 365 -25.60 22.36 33.90
C LEU A 365 -25.68 23.76 34.51
N ALA A 366 -24.81 24.68 34.07
CA ALA A 366 -24.82 26.08 34.50
C ALA A 366 -26.16 26.76 34.17
N THR A 367 -26.67 26.51 32.96
CA THR A 367 -27.95 27.05 32.49
C THR A 367 -29.12 26.57 33.36
N MET A 368 -29.11 25.30 33.80
CA MET A 368 -30.14 24.77 34.71
C MET A 368 -30.16 25.46 36.08
N LYS A 369 -29.05 26.09 36.48
CA LYS A 369 -28.92 26.83 37.75
C LYS A 369 -29.16 28.34 37.59
N ASP A 370 -29.61 28.81 36.43
CA ASP A 370 -29.78 30.25 36.11
C ASP A 370 -28.44 31.03 36.22
N GLN A 371 -27.33 30.36 35.88
CA GLN A 371 -25.98 30.93 35.84
C GLN A 371 -25.49 31.05 34.39
N HIS A 372 -24.83 32.17 34.07
CA HIS A 372 -24.17 32.42 32.81
C HIS A 372 -22.66 32.22 32.98
N ILE A 373 -22.18 31.01 32.68
CA ILE A 373 -20.76 30.65 32.79
C ILE A 373 -20.14 30.62 31.40
N GLU A 374 -19.12 31.45 31.18
CA GLU A 374 -18.31 31.42 29.97
C GLU A 374 -17.11 30.49 30.18
N ILE A 375 -16.90 29.55 29.24
CA ILE A 375 -15.82 28.57 29.33
C ILE A 375 -14.80 28.84 28.22
N ASN A 376 -13.59 29.22 28.62
CA ASN A 376 -12.46 29.45 27.73
C ASN A 376 -11.53 28.24 27.69
N TYR A 377 -11.29 27.71 26.50
CA TYR A 377 -10.39 26.58 26.26
C TYR A 377 -9.14 27.04 25.49
N MET A 378 -7.96 26.84 26.08
CA MET A 378 -6.66 27.21 25.52
C MET A 378 -5.73 26.01 25.41
N GLY A 379 -5.21 25.74 24.21
CA GLY A 379 -4.28 24.64 23.95
C GLY A 379 -4.91 23.49 23.17
N LYS A 380 -4.24 22.33 23.15
CA LYS A 380 -4.70 21.09 22.49
C LYS A 380 -4.26 19.86 23.28
N PHE A 381 -5.18 18.92 23.50
CA PHE A 381 -4.84 17.59 24.05
C PHE A 381 -4.21 16.70 22.97
N GLY A 382 -4.79 16.71 21.76
CA GLY A 382 -4.42 15.84 20.66
C GLY A 382 -4.73 14.36 20.90
N MET A 383 -4.05 13.52 20.13
CA MET A 383 -4.20 12.06 20.21
C MET A 383 -3.61 11.51 21.52
N MET A 384 -4.35 10.64 22.21
CA MET A 384 -3.87 9.94 23.41
C MET A 384 -4.48 8.54 23.60
N PRO A 385 -3.81 7.63 24.32
CA PRO A 385 -4.33 6.30 24.59
C PRO A 385 -5.66 6.31 25.37
N ALA A 386 -6.54 5.37 25.04
CA ALA A 386 -7.83 5.11 25.70
C ALA A 386 -7.77 5.10 27.23
N GLN A 387 -6.77 4.38 27.74
CA GLN A 387 -6.54 4.12 29.15
C GLN A 387 -6.25 5.41 29.94
N ASP A 388 -5.70 6.43 29.27
CA ASP A 388 -5.40 7.73 29.87
C ASP A 388 -6.55 8.73 29.65
N ALA A 389 -7.25 8.63 28.51
CA ALA A 389 -8.39 9.48 28.19
C ALA A 389 -9.55 9.30 29.17
N THR A 390 -9.86 8.06 29.56
CA THR A 390 -10.98 7.77 30.47
C THR A 390 -10.81 8.42 31.86
N PRO A 391 -9.71 8.17 32.60
CA PRO A 391 -9.51 8.81 33.91
C PRO A 391 -9.37 10.32 33.79
N LEU A 392 -8.71 10.85 32.74
CA LEU A 392 -8.61 12.30 32.54
C LEU A 392 -9.99 12.94 32.30
N SER A 393 -10.86 12.30 31.52
CA SER A 393 -12.23 12.79 31.31
C SER A 393 -13.03 12.83 32.60
N LEU A 394 -12.90 11.80 33.45
CA LEU A 394 -13.55 11.79 34.75
C LEU A 394 -13.04 12.93 35.63
N VAL A 395 -11.72 13.10 35.76
CA VAL A 395 -11.14 14.19 36.55
C VAL A 395 -11.63 15.55 36.06
N LEU A 396 -11.60 15.80 34.75
CA LEU A 396 -12.07 17.06 34.18
C LEU A 396 -13.57 17.28 34.40
N THR A 397 -14.39 16.24 34.22
CA THR A 397 -15.82 16.33 34.53
C THR A 397 -16.07 16.73 35.97
N GLU A 398 -15.37 16.10 36.94
CA GLU A 398 -15.55 16.43 38.36
C GLU A 398 -15.07 17.85 38.69
N LEU A 399 -13.91 18.26 38.17
CA LEU A 399 -13.39 19.62 38.39
C LEU A 399 -14.33 20.68 37.83
N ILE A 400 -14.76 20.53 36.58
CA ILE A 400 -15.66 21.48 35.92
C ILE A 400 -17.03 21.48 36.61
N THR A 401 -17.55 20.30 36.98
CA THR A 401 -18.83 20.21 37.70
C THR A 401 -18.73 20.89 39.06
N ASN A 402 -17.62 20.72 39.78
CA ASN A 402 -17.41 21.40 41.06
C ASN A 402 -17.33 22.92 40.90
N SER A 403 -16.64 23.43 39.87
CA SER A 403 -16.62 24.86 39.57
C SER A 403 -18.03 25.39 39.30
N VAL A 404 -18.83 24.71 38.47
CA VAL A 404 -20.23 25.10 38.20
C VAL A 404 -21.11 24.96 39.45
N GLU A 405 -20.96 23.89 40.23
CA GLU A 405 -21.86 23.62 41.36
C GLU A 405 -21.55 24.43 42.61
N HIS A 406 -20.27 24.72 42.86
CA HIS A 406 -19.76 25.31 44.10
C HIS A 406 -18.94 26.58 43.88
N GLY A 407 -18.19 26.67 42.78
CA GLY A 407 -17.37 27.85 42.47
C GLY A 407 -18.22 29.11 42.39
N PHE A 408 -19.33 29.08 41.66
CA PHE A 408 -20.18 30.25 41.40
C PHE A 408 -21.39 30.40 42.34
N GLU A 409 -21.37 29.79 43.53
CA GLU A 409 -22.53 29.81 44.43
C GLU A 409 -22.89 31.25 44.85
N GLY A 410 -24.13 31.67 44.60
CA GLY A 410 -24.58 33.04 44.84
C GLY A 410 -24.22 34.06 43.75
N ARG A 411 -23.57 33.64 42.65
CA ARG A 411 -23.29 34.47 41.48
C ARG A 411 -24.10 34.04 40.26
N LYS A 412 -24.41 35.02 39.40
CA LYS A 412 -25.10 34.81 38.12
C LYS A 412 -24.17 34.73 36.92
N GLU A 413 -22.93 35.19 37.06
CA GLU A 413 -21.93 35.24 36.00
C GLU A 413 -20.61 34.69 36.52
N GLY A 414 -19.82 34.07 35.64
CA GLY A 414 -18.53 33.48 35.98
C GLY A 414 -17.75 32.98 34.77
N HIS A 415 -16.44 32.79 34.95
CA HIS A 415 -15.52 32.34 33.93
C HIS A 415 -14.77 31.08 34.38
N ILE A 416 -14.76 30.06 33.53
CA ILE A 416 -13.91 28.87 33.69
C ILE A 416 -12.86 28.87 32.57
N THR A 417 -11.59 28.76 32.93
CA THR A 417 -10.48 28.64 31.99
C THR A 417 -9.87 27.26 32.07
N ILE A 418 -9.73 26.59 30.93
CA ILE A 418 -9.04 25.31 30.79
C ILE A 418 -7.81 25.51 29.91
N SER A 419 -6.64 25.33 30.50
CA SER A 419 -5.34 25.48 29.82
C SER A 419 -4.63 24.15 29.69
N VAL A 420 -4.21 23.80 28.47
CA VAL A 420 -3.53 22.54 28.15
C VAL A 420 -2.16 22.82 27.55
N GLY A 421 -1.12 22.27 28.18
CA GLY A 421 0.26 22.34 27.71
C GLY A 421 0.86 20.94 27.56
N ARG A 422 1.44 20.63 26.40
CA ARG A 422 2.12 19.36 26.16
C ARG A 422 3.63 19.57 26.10
N SER A 423 4.37 18.81 26.90
CA SER A 423 5.84 18.84 26.93
C SER A 423 6.38 17.40 26.87
N GLY A 424 6.69 16.94 25.66
CA GLY A 424 7.12 15.56 25.42
C GLY A 424 6.01 14.56 25.79
N PRO A 425 6.28 13.55 26.65
CA PRO A 425 5.26 12.60 27.08
C PRO A 425 4.29 13.17 28.12
N ASN A 426 4.59 14.34 28.69
CA ASN A 426 3.81 14.92 29.78
C ASN A 426 2.74 15.87 29.25
N LEU A 427 1.53 15.71 29.77
CA LEU A 427 0.40 16.59 29.52
C LEU A 427 0.07 17.32 30.82
N ASN A 428 0.17 18.65 30.80
CA ASN A 428 -0.23 19.50 31.91
C ASN A 428 -1.59 20.12 31.58
N VAL A 429 -2.53 19.97 32.50
CA VAL A 429 -3.91 20.47 32.35
C VAL A 429 -4.26 21.26 33.58
N VAL A 430 -4.69 22.50 33.38
CA VAL A 430 -5.07 23.44 34.45
C VAL A 430 -6.53 23.83 34.23
N VAL A 431 -7.34 23.73 35.28
CA VAL A 431 -8.73 24.19 35.32
C VAL A 431 -8.81 25.27 36.39
N GLU A 432 -9.20 26.49 36.00
CA GLU A 432 -9.32 27.66 36.86
C GLU A 432 -10.73 28.24 36.75
N ASP A 433 -11.34 28.62 37.87
CA ASP A 433 -12.57 29.42 37.94
C ASP A 433 -12.33 30.73 38.69
N ASP A 434 -13.13 31.77 38.40
CA ASP A 434 -13.09 33.05 39.12
C ASP A 434 -14.11 33.16 40.28
N GLY A 435 -14.71 32.02 40.62
CA GLY A 435 -15.40 31.69 41.88
C GLY A 435 -16.70 32.40 42.15
#